data_AF-A0A662CH69-F1
#
_entry.id   AF-A0A662CH69-F1
#
_cell.length_a   1.000
_cell.length_b   1.000
_cell.length_c   1.000
_cell.angle_alpha   90.00
_cell.angle_beta   90.00
_cell.angle_gamma   90.00
#
_symmetry.space_group_name_H-M   'P 1'
#
loop_
_entity.id
_entity.type
_entity.pdbx_description
1 polymer ?
#
loop_
_entity_poly.entity_id
_entity_poly.type
_entity_poly.pdbx_seq_one_letter_code
_entity_poly.pdbx_strand_id
1 'polypeptide(L)'
;MKQTGLKLTVVTIIRVAIGWHFLYEGFSKLLMENWSAQSYLANASGFLSGFYHWLASGETLVKAIDILNVYGLILIGLALFLGIFIRLASAGGILLLLLYYFAYPPFGTSLFGSPEGHFYIVNRNLIEAFLLLWFVLSTQTGYGISNLFKRGKKEEHEDHETPEGVNSRREALKNLATLPILGAMGWGAFRHASKEIDVMSGATIQLNFTSL
;
A
#
# COMPACT_ATOMS: atom_id res chain seq x y z
N MET A 1 8.87 -27.05 14.36
CA MET A 1 7.49 -26.47 14.27
C MET A 1 7.41 -24.97 14.55
N LYS A 2 8.19 -24.38 15.48
CA LYS A 2 8.16 -22.91 15.78
C LYS A 2 8.56 -21.97 14.62
N GLN A 3 9.51 -22.37 13.77
CA GLN A 3 10.01 -21.49 12.70
C GLN A 3 8.98 -21.21 11.60
N THR A 4 8.08 -22.14 11.33
CA THR A 4 7.06 -21.99 10.28
C THR A 4 6.05 -20.90 10.67
N GLY A 5 5.61 -20.89 11.94
CA GLY A 5 4.67 -19.88 12.43
C GLY A 5 5.21 -18.46 12.36
N LEU A 6 6.47 -18.24 12.77
CA LEU A 6 7.11 -16.92 12.70
C LEU A 6 7.22 -16.42 11.26
N LYS A 7 7.63 -17.28 10.33
CA LYS A 7 7.71 -16.94 8.90
C LYS A 7 6.36 -16.48 8.35
N LEU A 8 5.28 -17.22 8.65
CA LEU A 8 3.93 -16.83 8.21
C LEU A 8 3.48 -15.51 8.84
N THR A 9 3.78 -15.28 10.13
CA THR A 9 3.43 -14.01 10.79
C THR A 9 4.15 -12.82 10.15
N VAL A 10 5.45 -12.93 9.88
CA VAL A 10 6.22 -11.86 9.21
C VAL A 10 5.65 -11.57 7.82
N VAL A 11 5.35 -12.61 7.03
CA VAL A 11 4.73 -12.46 5.71
C VAL A 11 3.37 -11.75 5.79
N THR A 12 2.54 -12.10 6.77
CA THR A 12 1.26 -11.41 7.00
C THR A 12 1.47 -9.95 7.38
N ILE A 13 2.42 -9.62 8.25
CA ILE A 13 2.72 -8.23 8.64
C ILE A 13 3.12 -7.41 7.43
N ILE A 14 4.04 -7.91 6.60
CA ILE A 14 4.48 -7.23 5.37
C ILE A 14 3.28 -7.00 4.44
N ARG A 15 2.46 -8.03 4.21
CA ARG A 15 1.28 -7.91 3.35
C ARG A 15 0.29 -6.86 3.86
N VAL A 16 0.02 -6.87 5.17
CA VAL A 16 -0.90 -5.92 5.82
C VAL A 16 -0.33 -4.51 5.77
N ALA A 17 0.97 -4.32 5.96
CA ALA A 17 1.62 -3.02 5.85
C ALA A 17 1.52 -2.45 4.43
N ILE A 18 1.77 -3.26 3.40
CA ILE A 18 1.60 -2.83 1.99
C ILE A 18 0.13 -2.52 1.70
N GLY A 19 -0.79 -3.40 2.11
CA GLY A 19 -2.23 -3.16 1.94
C GLY A 19 -2.72 -1.89 2.62
N TRP A 20 -2.22 -1.60 3.83
CA TRP A 20 -2.50 -0.36 4.56
C TRP A 20 -1.97 0.86 3.82
N HIS A 21 -0.77 0.81 3.25
CA HIS A 21 -0.23 1.92 2.50
C HIS A 21 -1.07 2.24 1.26
N PHE A 22 -1.46 1.24 0.46
CA PHE A 22 -2.39 1.43 -0.65
C PHE A 22 -3.75 2.01 -0.21
N LEU A 23 -4.30 1.53 0.91
CA LEU A 23 -5.54 2.06 1.48
C LEU A 23 -5.41 3.53 1.87
N TYR A 24 -4.32 3.89 2.57
CA TYR A 24 -4.06 5.26 2.97
C TYR A 24 -3.90 6.20 1.76
N GLU A 25 -3.16 5.75 0.74
CA GLU A 25 -2.99 6.49 -0.51
C GLU A 25 -4.31 6.69 -1.26
N GLY A 26 -5.18 5.68 -1.28
CA GLY A 26 -6.49 5.80 -1.92
C GLY A 26 -7.46 6.67 -1.12
N PHE A 27 -7.54 6.46 0.20
CA PHE A 27 -8.47 7.19 1.06
C PHE A 27 -8.10 8.67 1.20
N SER A 28 -6.81 9.00 1.29
CA SER A 28 -6.34 10.39 1.28
C SER A 28 -6.78 11.13 0.01
N LYS A 29 -6.67 10.49 -1.16
CA LYS A 29 -7.11 11.06 -2.44
C LYS A 29 -8.64 11.17 -2.53
N LEU A 30 -9.38 10.23 -1.96
CA LEU A 30 -10.84 10.27 -1.90
C LEU A 30 -11.36 11.42 -1.03
N LEU A 31 -10.65 11.75 0.05
CA LEU A 31 -11.02 12.83 0.97
C LEU A 31 -10.58 14.23 0.48
N MET A 32 -9.70 14.30 -0.51
CA MET A 32 -9.26 15.57 -1.10
C MET A 32 -10.30 16.03 -2.14
N GLU A 33 -11.03 17.11 -1.85
CA GLU A 33 -12.12 17.60 -2.72
C GLU A 33 -11.68 17.93 -4.15
N ASN A 34 -10.44 18.38 -4.34
CA ASN A 34 -9.88 18.81 -5.63
C ASN A 34 -8.75 17.90 -6.13
N TRP A 35 -8.69 16.65 -5.69
CA TRP A 35 -7.67 15.73 -6.19
C TRP A 35 -7.90 15.37 -7.66
N SER A 36 -6.85 15.45 -8.46
CA SER A 36 -6.85 14.97 -9.84
C SER A 36 -5.44 14.55 -10.26
N ALA A 37 -5.35 13.52 -11.10
CA ALA A 37 -4.12 13.06 -11.73
C ALA A 37 -3.70 13.94 -12.92
N GLN A 38 -4.49 14.93 -13.33
CA GLN A 38 -4.20 15.76 -14.52
C GLN A 38 -2.80 16.35 -14.50
N SER A 39 -2.41 16.99 -13.39
CA SER A 39 -1.10 17.61 -13.26
C SER A 39 0.02 16.57 -13.26
N TYR A 40 -0.21 15.41 -12.65
CA TYR A 40 0.73 14.31 -12.62
C TYR A 40 0.98 13.74 -14.03
N LEU A 41 -0.09 13.53 -14.80
CA LEU A 41 -0.03 12.98 -16.15
C LEU A 41 0.53 13.96 -17.17
N ALA A 42 0.14 15.25 -17.09
CA ALA A 42 0.57 16.29 -18.01
C ALA A 42 2.05 16.67 -17.86
N ASN A 43 2.66 16.40 -16.70
CA ASN A 43 4.08 16.66 -16.44
C ASN A 43 4.92 15.37 -16.46
N ALA A 44 4.35 14.24 -16.88
CA ALA A 44 5.05 12.97 -16.92
C ALA A 44 6.29 13.06 -17.82
N SER A 45 7.38 12.44 -17.37
CA SER A 45 8.68 12.51 -18.03
C SER A 45 9.19 11.12 -18.41
N GLY A 46 10.15 11.06 -19.33
CA GLY A 46 10.73 9.81 -19.80
C GLY A 46 10.09 9.27 -21.09
N PHE A 47 10.41 8.01 -21.41
CA PHE A 47 10.10 7.41 -22.72
C PHE A 47 8.61 7.19 -22.98
N LEU A 48 7.79 7.05 -21.94
CA LEU A 48 6.33 6.92 -22.04
C LEU A 48 5.58 8.25 -21.87
N SER A 49 6.27 9.39 -21.79
CA SER A 49 5.63 10.71 -21.62
C SER A 49 4.49 10.96 -22.60
N GLY A 50 4.66 10.61 -23.88
CA GLY A 50 3.59 10.74 -24.89
C GLY A 50 2.30 9.95 -24.56
N PHE A 51 2.42 8.77 -23.96
CA PHE A 51 1.27 7.98 -23.51
C PHE A 51 0.54 8.66 -22.34
N TYR A 52 1.29 9.20 -21.36
CA TYR A 52 0.70 9.93 -20.23
C TYR A 52 0.11 11.29 -20.64
N HIS A 53 0.74 11.99 -21.56
CA HIS A 53 0.18 13.24 -22.12
C HIS A 53 -1.11 12.97 -22.91
N TRP A 54 -1.19 11.85 -23.63
CA TRP A 54 -2.43 11.42 -24.27
C TRP A 54 -3.52 11.11 -23.23
N LEU A 55 -3.18 10.44 -22.13
CA LEU A 55 -4.10 10.22 -21.01
C LEU A 55 -4.60 11.55 -20.41
N ALA A 56 -3.76 12.59 -20.40
CA ALA A 56 -4.08 13.94 -19.93
C ALA A 56 -4.80 14.83 -20.97
N SER A 57 -5.03 14.36 -22.20
CA SER A 57 -5.46 15.22 -23.30
C SER A 57 -6.95 15.59 -23.26
N GLY A 58 -7.75 14.90 -22.44
CA GLY A 58 -9.20 15.08 -22.41
C GLY A 58 -9.78 14.96 -21.01
N GLU A 59 -10.68 15.88 -20.66
CA GLU A 59 -11.28 15.96 -19.32
C GLU A 59 -12.02 14.67 -18.92
N THR A 60 -12.76 14.05 -19.85
CA THR A 60 -13.48 12.79 -19.59
C THR A 60 -12.52 11.63 -19.30
N LEU A 61 -11.40 11.56 -20.01
CA LEU A 61 -10.40 10.50 -19.84
C LEU A 61 -9.72 10.64 -18.48
N VAL A 62 -9.37 11.86 -18.10
CA VAL A 62 -8.77 12.20 -16.80
C VAL A 62 -9.70 11.86 -15.66
N LYS A 63 -10.99 12.23 -15.73
CA LYS A 63 -11.99 11.85 -14.71
C LYS A 63 -12.08 10.34 -14.55
N ALA A 64 -12.05 9.58 -15.65
CA ALA A 64 -12.06 8.12 -15.59
C ALA A 64 -10.79 7.57 -14.92
N ILE A 65 -9.62 8.15 -15.21
CA ILE A 65 -8.36 7.78 -14.57
C ILE A 65 -8.38 8.13 -13.09
N ASP A 66 -8.91 9.29 -12.71
CA ASP A 66 -9.00 9.73 -11.32
C ASP A 66 -9.81 8.74 -10.48
N ILE A 67 -10.98 8.36 -10.98
CA ILE A 67 -11.84 7.33 -10.39
C ILE A 67 -11.08 5.99 -10.32
N LEU A 68 -10.54 5.51 -11.45
CA LEU A 68 -9.85 4.22 -11.50
C LEU A 68 -8.65 4.17 -10.55
N ASN A 69 -7.93 5.29 -10.41
CA ASN A 69 -6.76 5.40 -9.57
C ASN A 69 -7.13 5.33 -8.08
N VAL A 70 -8.11 6.14 -7.66
CA VAL A 70 -8.58 6.17 -6.26
C VAL A 70 -9.18 4.82 -5.87
N TYR A 71 -10.15 4.32 -6.65
CA TYR A 71 -10.82 3.05 -6.32
C TYR A 71 -9.89 1.85 -6.53
N GLY A 72 -8.97 1.91 -7.49
CA GLY A 72 -7.95 0.88 -7.69
C GLY A 72 -7.06 0.73 -6.47
N LEU A 73 -6.52 1.84 -5.95
CA LEU A 73 -5.72 1.85 -4.73
C LEU A 73 -6.49 1.28 -3.53
N ILE A 74 -7.74 1.72 -3.33
CA ILE A 74 -8.59 1.26 -2.22
C ILE A 74 -8.88 -0.25 -2.34
N LEU A 75 -9.29 -0.73 -3.52
CA LEU A 75 -9.67 -2.12 -3.71
C LEU A 75 -8.47 -3.05 -3.55
N ILE A 76 -7.33 -2.70 -4.17
CA ILE A 76 -6.08 -3.47 -4.03
C ILE A 76 -5.62 -3.47 -2.57
N GLY A 77 -5.62 -2.31 -1.93
CA GLY A 77 -5.24 -2.17 -0.52
C GLY A 77 -6.13 -3.02 0.40
N LEU A 78 -7.45 -2.95 0.22
CA LEU A 78 -8.42 -3.73 1.00
C LEU A 78 -8.23 -5.24 0.80
N ALA A 79 -8.03 -5.68 -0.46
CA ALA A 79 -7.79 -7.08 -0.79
C ALA A 79 -6.50 -7.62 -0.14
N LEU A 80 -5.40 -6.86 -0.20
CA LEU A 80 -4.13 -7.22 0.45
C LEU A 80 -4.24 -7.21 1.98
N PHE A 81 -4.90 -6.20 2.53
CA PHE A 81 -5.09 -6.03 3.97
C PHE A 81 -5.88 -7.20 4.56
N LEU A 82 -7.06 -7.48 3.99
CA LEU A 82 -7.93 -8.60 4.42
C LEU A 82 -7.36 -9.98 4.04
N GLY A 83 -6.42 -10.02 3.09
CA GLY A 83 -5.85 -11.26 2.58
C GLY A 83 -6.81 -12.03 1.68
N ILE A 84 -7.60 -11.32 0.87
CA ILE A 84 -8.55 -11.86 -0.11
C ILE A 84 -7.96 -11.66 -1.51
N PHE A 85 -8.05 -12.67 -2.39
CA PHE A 85 -7.51 -12.62 -3.77
C PHE A 85 -6.08 -12.06 -3.89
N ILE A 86 -5.20 -12.38 -2.93
CA ILE A 86 -3.86 -11.77 -2.75
C ILE A 86 -3.04 -11.76 -4.05
N ARG A 87 -3.09 -12.83 -4.86
CA ARG A 87 -2.36 -12.89 -6.13
C ARG A 87 -2.85 -11.87 -7.15
N LEU A 88 -4.17 -11.73 -7.30
CA LEU A 88 -4.78 -10.76 -8.21
C LEU A 88 -4.53 -9.34 -7.71
N ALA A 89 -4.70 -9.11 -6.41
CA ALA A 89 -4.43 -7.81 -5.79
C ALA A 89 -2.95 -7.41 -5.93
N SER A 90 -2.02 -8.36 -5.74
CA SER A 90 -0.59 -8.11 -5.92
C SER A 90 -0.25 -7.83 -7.38
N ALA A 91 -0.80 -8.58 -8.33
CA ALA A 91 -0.60 -8.31 -9.76
C ALA A 91 -1.13 -6.92 -10.18
N GLY A 92 -2.32 -6.55 -9.72
CA GLY A 92 -2.89 -5.23 -9.94
C GLY A 92 -2.07 -4.11 -9.30
N GLY A 93 -1.58 -4.33 -8.07
CA GLY A 93 -0.71 -3.38 -7.36
C GLY A 93 0.63 -3.18 -8.07
N ILE A 94 1.26 -4.25 -8.56
CA ILE A 94 2.49 -4.16 -9.37
C ILE A 94 2.24 -3.34 -10.63
N LEU A 95 1.16 -3.64 -11.37
CA LEU A 95 0.81 -2.90 -12.58
C LEU A 95 0.70 -1.40 -12.28
N LEU A 96 -0.08 -1.04 -11.26
CA LEU A 96 -0.32 0.35 -10.87
C LEU A 96 0.97 1.06 -10.42
N LEU A 97 1.81 0.41 -9.60
CA LEU A 97 3.10 0.96 -9.18
C LEU A 97 4.08 1.14 -10.34
N LEU A 98 4.08 0.22 -11.32
CA LEU A 98 4.89 0.36 -12.53
C LEU A 98 4.41 1.53 -13.39
N LEU A 99 3.10 1.76 -13.50
CA LEU A 99 2.57 2.94 -14.16
C LEU A 99 3.04 4.23 -13.48
N TYR A 100 3.14 4.28 -12.15
CA TYR A 100 3.70 5.44 -11.46
C TYR A 100 5.22 5.57 -11.63
N TYR A 101 5.94 4.44 -11.58
CA TYR A 101 7.39 4.41 -11.76
C TYR A 101 7.79 4.93 -13.15
N PHE A 102 7.09 4.52 -14.20
CA PHE A 102 7.40 4.95 -15.57
C PHE A 102 6.88 6.33 -15.95
N ALA A 103 5.98 6.92 -15.16
CA ALA A 103 5.58 8.32 -15.34
C ALA A 103 6.70 9.30 -14.92
N TYR A 104 7.53 8.92 -13.94
CA TYR A 104 8.68 9.69 -13.47
C TYR A 104 9.87 8.76 -13.21
N PRO A 105 10.50 8.24 -14.28
CA PRO A 105 11.60 7.30 -14.15
C PRO A 105 12.81 7.97 -13.46
N PRO A 106 13.36 7.37 -12.38
CA PRO A 106 14.51 7.92 -11.64
C PRO A 106 15.87 7.70 -12.36
N PHE A 107 15.85 7.65 -13.69
CA PHE A 107 17.05 7.55 -14.53
C PHE A 107 17.07 8.74 -15.50
N GLY A 108 17.83 9.78 -15.15
CA GLY A 108 18.00 10.96 -16.00
C GLY A 108 18.09 12.27 -15.22
N THR A 109 18.40 13.35 -15.92
CA THR A 109 18.36 14.72 -15.38
C THR A 109 16.92 15.22 -15.39
N SER A 110 16.14 14.89 -14.36
CA SER A 110 14.87 15.56 -14.15
C SER A 110 15.14 17.01 -13.78
N LEU A 111 14.91 17.93 -14.73
CA LEU A 111 15.09 19.38 -14.56
C LEU A 111 14.24 19.93 -13.40
N PHE A 112 13.13 19.24 -13.12
CA PHE A 112 12.30 19.44 -11.95
C PHE A 112 12.58 18.26 -11.01
N GLY A 113 13.18 18.53 -9.85
CA GLY A 113 13.48 17.49 -8.86
C GLY A 113 12.25 16.62 -8.59
N SER A 114 12.46 15.31 -8.44
CA SER A 114 11.38 14.42 -8.01
C SER A 114 10.82 14.96 -6.68
N PRO A 115 9.48 15.06 -6.52
CA PRO A 115 8.85 15.48 -5.26
C PRO A 115 9.32 14.67 -4.05
N GLU A 116 9.79 13.45 -4.29
CA GLU A 116 10.24 12.51 -3.26
C GLU A 116 11.76 12.53 -2.98
N GLY A 117 12.54 13.34 -3.70
CA GLY A 117 14.01 13.45 -3.54
C GLY A 117 14.83 12.75 -4.63
N HIS A 118 16.17 12.77 -4.48
CA HIS A 118 17.10 12.20 -5.46
C HIS A 118 17.25 10.68 -5.28
N PHE A 119 16.40 9.91 -5.96
CA PHE A 119 16.57 8.47 -6.12
C PHE A 119 17.20 8.16 -7.48
N TYR A 120 18.11 7.19 -7.53
CA TYR A 120 18.66 6.68 -8.78
C TYR A 120 18.22 5.24 -8.98
N ILE A 121 17.42 4.99 -10.02
CA ILE A 121 16.85 3.68 -10.42
C ILE A 121 15.88 3.07 -9.39
N VAL A 122 16.23 3.00 -8.11
CA VAL A 122 15.43 2.35 -7.07
C VAL A 122 14.70 3.40 -6.24
N ASN A 123 13.38 3.47 -6.41
CA ASN A 123 12.49 4.29 -5.58
C ASN A 123 11.56 3.40 -4.74
N ARG A 124 10.71 4.04 -3.93
CA ARG A 124 9.74 3.37 -3.08
C ARG A 124 8.77 2.48 -3.88
N ASN A 125 8.23 2.98 -4.99
CA ASN A 125 7.29 2.25 -5.85
C ASN A 125 7.89 0.95 -6.38
N LEU A 126 9.17 0.99 -6.79
CA LEU A 126 9.86 -0.19 -7.30
C LEU A 126 10.10 -1.23 -6.19
N ILE A 127 10.49 -0.80 -4.99
CA ILE A 127 10.66 -1.68 -3.83
C ILE A 127 9.34 -2.38 -3.48
N GLU A 128 8.24 -1.63 -3.42
CA GLU A 128 6.91 -2.18 -3.13
C GLU A 128 6.43 -3.13 -4.24
N ALA A 129 6.70 -2.81 -5.52
CA ALA A 129 6.41 -3.70 -6.63
C ALA A 129 7.19 -5.03 -6.54
N PHE A 130 8.46 -5.01 -6.13
CA PHE A 130 9.23 -6.24 -5.90
C PHE A 130 8.68 -7.06 -4.73
N LEU A 131 8.25 -6.42 -3.64
CA LEU A 131 7.60 -7.10 -2.53
C LEU A 131 6.28 -7.75 -2.96
N LEU A 132 5.47 -7.07 -3.77
CA LEU A 132 4.25 -7.63 -4.34
C LEU A 132 4.54 -8.76 -5.34
N LEU A 133 5.62 -8.66 -6.13
CA LEU A 133 6.05 -9.72 -7.05
C LEU A 133 6.36 -11.01 -6.29
N TRP A 134 6.98 -10.91 -5.12
CA TRP A 134 7.17 -12.05 -4.23
C TRP A 134 5.83 -12.69 -3.85
N PHE A 135 4.77 -11.93 -3.57
CA PHE A 135 3.44 -12.48 -3.27
C PHE A 135 2.74 -13.13 -4.47
N VAL A 136 3.04 -12.68 -5.70
CA VAL A 136 2.55 -13.31 -6.93
C VAL A 136 3.21 -14.67 -7.14
N LEU A 137 4.53 -14.75 -6.97
CA LEU A 137 5.32 -15.96 -7.20
C LEU A 137 5.26 -16.97 -6.04
N SER A 138 5.11 -16.48 -4.81
CA SER A 138 5.11 -17.33 -3.62
C SER A 138 3.78 -18.07 -3.43
N THR A 139 3.88 -19.32 -2.98
CA THR A 139 2.71 -20.12 -2.56
C THR A 139 2.31 -19.84 -1.10
N GLN A 140 3.19 -19.21 -0.33
CA GLN A 140 3.00 -18.91 1.10
C GLN A 140 2.42 -17.50 1.24
N THR A 141 1.09 -17.38 1.31
CA THR A 141 0.39 -16.08 1.38
C THR A 141 0.18 -15.56 2.81
N GLY A 142 0.63 -16.29 3.84
CA GLY A 142 0.43 -15.97 5.25
C GLY A 142 -1.01 -16.22 5.74
N TYR A 143 -1.31 -15.78 6.96
CA TYR A 143 -2.67 -15.79 7.51
C TYR A 143 -3.54 -14.72 6.84
N GLY A 144 -4.79 -15.04 6.50
CA GLY A 144 -5.76 -14.13 5.86
C GLY A 144 -7.17 -14.71 5.89
N ILE A 145 -8.20 -13.88 5.68
CA ILE A 145 -9.61 -14.31 5.78
C ILE A 145 -9.94 -15.43 4.77
N SER A 146 -9.27 -15.44 3.62
CA SER A 146 -9.40 -16.51 2.62
C SER A 146 -8.97 -17.90 3.13
N ASN A 147 -8.04 -17.98 4.09
CA ASN A 147 -7.63 -19.25 4.69
C ASN A 147 -8.59 -19.73 5.79
N LEU A 148 -9.42 -18.84 6.34
CA LEU A 148 -10.50 -19.23 7.27
C LEU A 148 -11.61 -19.98 6.52
N PHE A 149 -11.97 -19.51 5.32
CA PHE A 149 -12.94 -20.18 4.45
C PHE A 149 -12.44 -21.50 3.85
N LYS A 150 -11.13 -21.66 3.62
CA LYS A 150 -10.57 -22.94 3.17
C LYS A 150 -10.49 -24.00 4.27
N ARG A 151 -10.54 -23.60 5.55
CA ARG A 151 -10.57 -24.54 6.69
C ARG A 151 -11.96 -25.16 6.85
N GLY A 152 -13.03 -24.41 6.60
CA GLY A 152 -14.40 -24.95 6.56
C GLY A 152 -14.74 -25.83 5.34
N LYS A 153 -13.83 -25.98 4.37
CA LYS A 153 -13.99 -26.85 3.20
C LYS A 153 -13.08 -28.07 3.22
N LYS A 154 -12.43 -28.33 4.36
CA LYS A 154 -11.47 -29.41 4.58
C LYS A 154 -11.79 -30.23 5.84
N GLU A 155 -13.08 -30.29 6.19
CA GLU A 155 -13.64 -31.06 7.32
C GLU A 155 -14.65 -32.13 6.84
N GLU A 156 -14.51 -32.64 5.60
CA GLU A 156 -15.15 -33.90 5.19
C GLU A 156 -14.06 -34.87 4.73
N HIS A 157 -13.90 -35.96 5.51
CA HIS A 157 -12.88 -37.03 5.46
C HIS A 157 -11.49 -36.61 6.00
N GLU A 158 -11.00 -37.10 7.14
CA GLU A 158 -10.92 -38.48 7.67
C GLU A 158 -10.74 -38.48 9.20
N ASP A 159 -11.31 -39.49 9.88
CA ASP A 159 -11.17 -39.76 11.32
C ASP A 159 -9.70 -40.00 11.73
N HIS A 160 -9.22 -39.27 12.73
CA HIS A 160 -8.22 -39.76 13.68
C HIS A 160 -8.30 -38.99 15.01
N GLU A 161 -8.48 -39.76 16.09
CA GLU A 161 -8.65 -39.30 17.46
C GLU A 161 -7.38 -38.63 18.06
N THR A 162 -7.64 -37.73 19.04
CA THR A 162 -6.77 -37.14 20.11
C THR A 162 -6.18 -35.72 19.91
N PRO A 163 -6.00 -34.92 21.00
CA PRO A 163 -7.03 -34.21 21.74
C PRO A 163 -6.94 -32.68 21.54
N GLU A 164 -8.11 -32.07 21.37
CA GLU A 164 -8.33 -30.63 21.18
C GLU A 164 -8.25 -29.83 22.50
N GLY A 165 -7.89 -28.54 22.40
CA GLY A 165 -8.31 -27.57 23.42
C GLY A 165 -7.45 -26.30 23.57
N VAL A 166 -6.13 -26.36 23.36
CA VAL A 166 -5.24 -25.25 23.78
C VAL A 166 -4.82 -24.30 22.64
N ASN A 167 -4.76 -24.79 21.40
CA ASN A 167 -4.23 -24.00 20.27
C ASN A 167 -5.30 -23.17 19.54
N SER A 168 -6.57 -23.57 19.55
CA SER A 168 -7.63 -22.95 18.76
C SER A 168 -8.02 -21.54 19.24
N ARG A 169 -8.09 -21.31 20.56
CA ARG A 169 -8.32 -19.96 21.13
C ARG A 169 -7.14 -19.02 20.85
N ARG A 170 -5.91 -19.52 20.90
CA ARG A 170 -4.69 -18.75 20.60
C ARG A 170 -4.61 -18.38 19.12
N GLU A 171 -5.07 -19.24 18.22
CA GLU A 171 -5.17 -18.94 16.79
C GLU A 171 -6.30 -17.95 16.48
N ALA A 172 -7.47 -18.10 17.10
CA ALA A 172 -8.58 -17.17 16.97
C ALA A 172 -8.21 -15.76 17.46
N LEU A 173 -7.53 -15.66 18.61
CA LEU A 173 -7.02 -14.38 19.15
C LEU A 173 -5.98 -13.73 18.23
N LYS A 174 -5.12 -14.53 17.57
CA LYS A 174 -4.14 -14.00 16.61
C LYS A 174 -4.78 -13.51 15.32
N ASN A 175 -5.87 -14.16 14.88
CA ASN A 175 -6.67 -13.69 13.75
C ASN A 175 -7.44 -12.41 14.12
N LEU A 176 -7.98 -12.33 15.34
CA LEU A 176 -8.65 -11.14 15.86
C LEU A 176 -7.71 -9.98 16.18
N ALA A 177 -6.42 -10.22 16.43
CA ALA A 177 -5.45 -9.17 16.76
C ALA A 177 -5.27 -8.12 15.64
N THR A 178 -5.75 -8.41 14.43
CA THR A 178 -5.82 -7.46 13.33
C THR A 178 -6.83 -6.33 13.56
N LEU A 179 -7.93 -6.58 14.30
CA LEU A 179 -8.97 -5.60 14.62
C LEU A 179 -8.50 -4.45 15.54
N PRO A 180 -7.82 -4.71 16.68
CA PRO A 180 -7.31 -3.62 17.52
C PRO A 180 -6.17 -2.85 16.86
N ILE A 181 -5.35 -3.50 16.03
CA ILE A 181 -4.31 -2.83 15.24
C ILE A 181 -4.95 -1.91 14.18
N LEU A 182 -6.02 -2.36 13.51
CA LEU A 182 -6.86 -1.53 12.63
C LEU A 182 -7.43 -0.32 13.36
N GLY A 183 -7.99 -0.53 14.56
CA GLY A 183 -8.55 0.52 15.38
C GLY A 183 -7.50 1.55 15.82
N ALA A 184 -6.34 1.09 16.29
CA ALA A 184 -5.25 1.97 16.73
C ALA A 184 -4.62 2.75 15.56
N MET A 185 -4.39 2.10 14.41
CA MET A 185 -3.85 2.78 13.23
C MET A 185 -4.87 3.72 12.58
N GLY A 186 -6.16 3.35 12.52
CA GLY A 186 -7.24 4.21 12.07
C GLY A 186 -7.42 5.43 12.98
N TRP A 187 -7.35 5.25 14.30
CA TRP A 187 -7.40 6.35 15.26
C TRP A 187 -6.18 7.29 15.15
N GLY A 188 -4.98 6.73 14.97
CA GLY A 188 -3.76 7.51 14.73
C GLY A 188 -3.82 8.33 13.43
N ALA A 189 -4.30 7.72 12.34
CA ALA A 189 -4.47 8.39 11.06
C ALA A 189 -5.52 9.52 11.13
N PHE A 190 -6.65 9.29 11.81
CA PHE A 190 -7.69 10.32 12.00
C PHE A 190 -7.16 11.51 12.81
N ARG A 191 -6.36 11.25 13.85
CA ARG A 191 -5.76 12.30 14.68
C ARG A 191 -4.65 13.08 13.97
N HIS A 192 -4.02 12.49 12.96
CA HIS A 192 -3.05 13.18 12.11
C HIS A 192 -3.72 13.97 10.99
N ALA A 193 -4.83 13.45 10.44
CA ALA A 193 -5.66 14.14 9.46
C ALA A 193 -6.37 15.38 10.04
N SER A 194 -6.70 15.37 11.33
CA SER A 194 -7.31 16.52 12.01
C SER A 194 -6.30 17.54 12.56
N LYS A 195 -5.00 17.29 12.42
CA LYS A 195 -3.97 18.23 12.85
C LYS A 195 -3.59 19.11 11.66
N GLU A 196 -4.33 20.21 11.50
CA GLU A 196 -3.92 21.31 10.63
C GLU A 196 -2.47 21.71 10.98
N ILE A 197 -1.62 21.71 9.97
CA ILE A 197 -0.22 22.11 10.08
C ILE A 197 -0.24 23.63 10.25
N ASP A 198 -0.06 24.08 11.48
CA ASP A 198 0.09 25.50 11.79
C ASP A 198 1.43 26.00 11.19
N VAL A 199 1.34 26.71 10.07
CA VAL A 199 2.49 27.27 9.34
C VAL A 199 3.11 28.46 10.11
N MET A 200 2.55 28.87 11.25
CA MET A 200 3.02 30.04 12.00
C MET A 200 4.16 29.79 12.99
N SER A 201 4.67 28.56 13.15
CA SER A 201 5.85 28.31 14.01
C SER A 201 7.19 28.38 13.26
N GLY A 202 7.21 29.08 12.11
CA GLY A 202 8.40 29.39 11.32
C GLY A 202 9.21 30.58 11.85
N ALA A 203 9.40 30.72 13.17
CA ALA A 203 10.22 31.78 13.71
C ALA A 203 11.04 31.32 14.93
N THR A 204 12.35 31.58 14.85
CA THR A 204 13.34 31.62 15.94
C THR A 204 14.24 30.41 16.09
N ILE A 205 15.23 30.32 15.18
CA ILE A 205 16.62 30.14 15.62
C ILE A 205 17.43 31.27 14.98
N GLN A 206 17.50 32.42 15.66
CA GLN A 206 18.52 33.41 15.35
C GLN A 206 19.85 32.88 15.87
N LEU A 207 20.70 32.41 14.96
CA LEU A 207 22.09 32.10 15.27
C LEU A 207 22.82 33.43 15.48
N ASN A 208 23.11 33.75 16.73
CA ASN A 208 23.91 34.90 17.12
C ASN A 208 25.38 34.62 16.73
N PHE A 209 25.78 35.10 15.56
CA PHE A 209 27.20 35.20 15.22
C PHE A 209 27.79 36.40 15.93
N THR A 210 28.26 36.19 17.16
CA THR A 210 29.25 37.08 17.76
C THR A 210 30.58 36.81 17.05
N SER A 211 30.96 37.71 16.15
CA SER A 211 32.31 37.76 15.57
C SER A 211 33.18 38.72 16.40
N LEU A 212 34.47 38.36 16.47
CA LEU A 212 35.56 38.95 17.25
C LEU A 212 35.77 40.45 17.01
#